data_AF-A0A5R2N543-F1
#
_entry.id   AF-A0A5R2N543-F1
#
_cell.length_a   1.000
_cell.length_b   1.000
_cell.length_c   1.000
_cell.angle_alpha   90.00
_cell.angle_beta   90.00
_cell.angle_gamma   90.00
#
_symmetry.space_group_name_H-M   'P 1'
#
loop_
_entity.id
_entity.type
_entity.pdbx_description
1 polymer ?
#
loop_
_entity_poly.entity_id
_entity_poly.type
_entity_poly.pdbx_seq_one_letter_code
_entity_poly.pdbx_strand_id
1 'polypeptide(L)'
;TSANTATGLSGGTVRSLEWPHTEENYLLKEMGFRIARKHSAKLRRITQALAFALPILLLTATFALPWPFAAVSSGLAAIVQFTGMLVERWLFFAEAKHTVTLYYGR
;
A
#
# COMPACT_ATOMS: atom_id res chain seq x y z
N THR A 1 7.20 17.54 9.75
CA THR A 1 5.80 18.02 9.74
C THR A 1 5.27 17.93 11.16
N SER A 2 4.76 19.02 11.72
CA SER A 2 4.21 19.10 13.09
C SER A 2 2.78 19.67 13.06
N ALA A 3 2.04 19.57 14.16
CA ALA A 3 0.70 20.17 14.28
C ALA A 3 0.74 21.68 13.97
N ASN A 4 1.77 22.39 14.42
CA ASN A 4 2.02 23.80 14.08
C ASN A 4 2.14 24.04 12.56
N THR A 5 2.81 23.15 11.82
CA THR A 5 2.94 23.30 10.36
C THR A 5 1.63 22.98 9.63
N ALA A 6 0.78 22.12 10.19
CA ALA A 6 -0.52 21.76 9.61
C ALA A 6 -1.59 22.85 9.84
N THR A 7 -1.51 23.59 10.94
CA THR A 7 -2.47 24.66 11.29
C THR A 7 -1.99 26.07 10.92
N GLY A 8 -0.73 26.23 10.51
CA GLY A 8 -0.13 27.54 10.21
C GLY A 8 0.18 28.39 11.46
N LEU A 9 0.13 27.79 12.65
CA LEU A 9 0.36 28.48 13.93
C LEU A 9 1.86 28.52 14.27
N SER A 10 2.40 29.72 14.46
CA SER A 10 3.79 29.94 14.90
C SER A 10 3.89 30.17 16.41
N GLY A 11 4.81 29.48 17.09
CA GLY A 11 5.08 29.63 18.52
C GLY A 11 4.24 28.72 19.42
N GLY A 12 4.86 28.19 20.48
CA GLY A 12 4.22 27.30 21.46
C GLY A 12 3.94 25.87 20.95
N THR A 13 3.54 24.99 21.87
CA THR A 13 3.19 23.59 21.59
C THR A 13 1.71 23.49 21.24
N VAL A 14 1.37 23.31 19.96
CA VAL A 14 -0.02 23.12 19.53
C VAL A 14 -0.49 21.72 19.95
N ARG A 15 -1.52 21.65 20.80
CA ARG A 15 -2.22 20.41 21.16
C ARG A 15 -3.72 20.56 20.91
N SER A 16 -4.37 19.46 20.54
CA SER A 16 -5.83 19.44 20.45
C SER A 16 -6.44 19.58 21.85
N LEU A 17 -7.40 20.49 22.02
CA LEU A 17 -8.15 20.65 23.27
C LEU A 17 -9.27 19.61 23.36
N GLU A 18 -9.98 19.42 22.26
CA GLU A 18 -11.09 18.48 22.13
C GLU A 18 -11.02 17.84 20.74
N TRP A 19 -11.43 16.58 20.65
CA TRP A 19 -11.47 15.88 19.37
C TRP A 19 -12.74 16.30 18.63
N PRO A 20 -12.70 16.51 17.30
CA PRO A 20 -13.88 16.92 16.53
C PRO A 20 -14.98 15.85 16.47
N HIS A 21 -14.76 14.68 17.06
CA HIS A 21 -15.73 13.61 17.19
C HIS A 21 -15.56 12.87 18.53
N THR A 22 -16.68 12.59 19.19
CA THR A 22 -16.77 11.77 20.41
C THR A 22 -16.85 10.27 20.12
N GLU A 23 -17.23 9.89 18.90
CA GLU A 23 -17.25 8.51 18.42
C GLU A 23 -16.01 8.16 17.59
N GLU A 24 -15.66 6.88 17.55
CA GLU A 24 -14.65 6.37 16.62
C GLU A 24 -15.15 6.50 15.18
N ASN A 25 -14.50 7.36 14.39
CA ASN A 25 -14.80 7.51 12.97
C ASN A 25 -14.53 6.18 12.21
N TYR A 26 -15.40 5.81 11.27
CA TYR A 26 -15.27 4.63 10.40
C TYR A 26 -13.87 4.51 9.81
N LEU A 27 -13.25 5.62 9.40
CA LEU A 27 -11.88 5.67 8.87
C LEU A 27 -10.80 5.14 9.82
N LEU A 28 -10.99 5.22 11.14
CA LEU A 28 -10.08 4.68 12.16
C LEU A 28 -10.24 3.17 12.36
N LYS A 29 -11.45 2.64 12.15
CA LYS A 29 -11.80 1.20 12.27
C LYS A 29 -11.57 0.42 10.97
N GLU A 30 -11.90 1.02 9.82
CA GLU A 30 -11.85 0.42 8.47
C GLU A 30 -10.43 0.16 7.99
N MET A 31 -9.49 1.05 8.34
CA MET A 31 -8.07 0.96 7.96
C MET A 31 -7.31 -0.02 8.87
N GLY A 32 -7.88 -1.22 9.05
CA GLY A 32 -7.36 -2.38 9.79
C GLY A 32 -6.06 -2.97 9.21
N PHE A 33 -5.26 -2.17 8.51
CA PHE A 33 -3.99 -2.56 7.90
C PHE A 33 -2.85 -2.65 8.92
N ARG A 34 -3.12 -3.12 10.15
CA ARG A 34 -2.08 -3.36 11.17
C ARG A 34 -1.03 -4.36 10.66
N ILE A 35 -1.47 -5.42 9.98
CA ILE A 35 -0.58 -6.45 9.43
C ILE A 35 0.28 -5.86 8.31
N ALA A 36 -0.33 -5.12 7.38
CA ALA A 36 0.39 -4.48 6.28
C ALA A 36 1.43 -3.47 6.80
N ARG A 37 1.06 -2.63 7.77
CA ARG A 37 2.00 -1.67 8.39
C ARG A 37 3.14 -2.35 9.14
N LYS A 38 2.87 -3.43 9.87
CA LYS A 38 3.91 -4.19 10.60
C LYS A 38 4.89 -4.89 9.65
N HIS A 39 4.41 -5.38 8.50
CA HIS A 39 5.22 -6.18 7.57
C HIS A 39 5.47 -5.48 6.23
N SER A 40 5.36 -4.16 6.18
CA SER A 40 5.25 -3.42 4.92
C SER A 40 6.50 -3.59 4.05
N ALA A 41 7.68 -3.58 4.66
CA ALA A 41 8.94 -3.85 3.96
C ALA A 41 9.01 -5.25 3.34
N LYS A 42 8.51 -6.28 4.04
CA LYS A 42 8.50 -7.67 3.56
C LYS A 42 7.48 -7.84 2.43
N LEU A 43 6.27 -7.32 2.63
CA LEU A 43 5.20 -7.35 1.64
C LEU A 43 5.60 -6.60 0.37
N ARG A 44 6.26 -5.44 0.48
CA ARG A 44 6.76 -4.69 -0.68
C ARG A 44 7.74 -5.51 -1.53
N ARG A 45 8.65 -6.28 -0.92
CA ARG A 45 9.54 -7.18 -1.68
C ARG A 45 8.75 -8.28 -2.40
N ILE A 46 7.76 -8.88 -1.73
CA ILE A 46 6.89 -9.90 -2.33
C ILE A 46 6.09 -9.30 -3.49
N THR A 47 5.53 -8.11 -3.31
CA THR A 47 4.84 -7.35 -4.35
C THR A 47 5.76 -7.09 -5.54
N GLN A 48 6.98 -6.61 -5.33
CA GLN A 48 7.93 -6.38 -6.43
C GLN A 48 8.28 -7.67 -7.18
N ALA A 49 8.43 -8.78 -6.44
CA ALA A 49 8.69 -10.08 -7.04
C ALA A 49 7.49 -10.57 -7.87
N LEU A 50 6.27 -10.47 -7.36
CA LEU A 50 5.05 -10.92 -8.03
C LEU A 50 4.59 -9.97 -9.15
N ALA A 51 4.80 -8.66 -9.01
CA ALA A 51 4.35 -7.66 -9.97
C ALA A 51 5.40 -7.39 -11.06
N PHE A 52 6.64 -7.87 -10.95
CA PHE A 52 7.65 -7.61 -11.98
C PHE A 52 8.52 -8.83 -12.24
N ALA A 53 9.25 -9.34 -11.25
CA ALA A 53 10.25 -10.39 -11.49
C ALA A 53 9.64 -11.68 -12.05
N LEU A 54 8.59 -12.19 -11.42
CA LEU A 54 7.95 -13.44 -11.84
C LEU A 54 7.22 -13.31 -13.19
N PRO A 55 6.44 -12.24 -13.45
CA PRO A 55 5.86 -12.00 -14.78
C PRO A 55 6.91 -11.87 -15.88
N ILE A 56 8.03 -11.18 -15.64
CA ILE A 56 9.13 -11.08 -16.62
C ILE A 56 9.67 -12.48 -16.93
N LEU A 57 9.93 -13.30 -15.92
CA LEU A 57 10.42 -14.67 -16.13
C LEU A 57 9.41 -15.51 -16.94
N LEU A 58 8.13 -15.43 -16.61
CA LEU A 58 7.08 -16.16 -17.33
C LEU A 58 6.97 -15.70 -18.80
N LEU A 59 7.05 -14.38 -19.05
CA LEU A 59 7.04 -13.83 -20.41
C LEU A 59 8.30 -14.19 -21.19
N THR A 60 9.48 -14.21 -20.54
CA THR A 60 10.71 -14.68 -21.21
C THR A 60 10.61 -16.16 -21.58
N ALA A 61 9.99 -16.98 -20.72
CA ALA A 61 9.72 -18.39 -21.03
C ALA A 61 8.73 -18.57 -22.18
N THR A 62 7.77 -17.65 -22.36
CA THR A 62 6.84 -17.65 -23.50
C THR A 62 7.58 -17.64 -24.85
N PHE A 63 8.72 -16.95 -24.94
CA PHE A 63 9.54 -16.93 -26.17
C PHE A 63 10.31 -18.23 -26.42
N ALA A 64 10.57 -19.01 -25.38
CA ALA A 64 11.31 -20.28 -25.48
C ALA A 64 10.39 -21.49 -25.67
N LEU A 65 9.10 -21.36 -25.32
CA LEU A 65 8.13 -22.45 -25.34
C LEU A 65 7.33 -22.47 -26.66
N PRO A 66 7.03 -23.65 -27.22
CA PRO A 66 6.11 -23.78 -28.32
C PRO A 66 4.66 -23.60 -27.87
N TRP A 67 3.76 -23.37 -28.83
CA TRP A 67 2.33 -23.48 -28.60
C TRP A 67 1.95 -24.91 -28.19
N PRO A 68 1.07 -25.14 -27.19
CA PRO A 68 0.25 -24.19 -26.43
C PRO A 68 0.86 -23.72 -25.11
N PHE A 69 2.03 -24.23 -24.72
CA PHE A 69 2.67 -23.90 -23.44
C PHE A 69 3.00 -22.41 -23.32
N ALA A 70 3.37 -21.77 -24.43
CA ALA A 70 3.51 -20.32 -24.52
C ALA A 70 2.23 -19.58 -24.09
N ALA A 71 1.05 -20.01 -24.57
CA ALA A 71 -0.23 -19.40 -24.23
C ALA A 71 -0.53 -19.46 -22.74
N VAL A 72 -0.32 -20.65 -22.14
CA VAL A 72 -0.54 -20.87 -20.71
C VAL A 72 0.41 -20.02 -19.88
N SER A 73 1.70 -19.96 -20.26
CA SER A 73 2.69 -19.14 -19.56
C SER A 73 2.35 -17.65 -19.59
N SER A 74 1.86 -17.13 -20.73
CA SER A 74 1.42 -15.74 -20.87
C SER A 74 0.17 -15.45 -20.04
N GLY A 75 -0.79 -16.38 -19.99
CA GLY A 75 -1.98 -16.24 -19.15
C GLY A 75 -1.64 -16.20 -17.66
N LEU A 76 -0.73 -17.08 -17.21
CA LEU A 76 -0.22 -17.07 -15.84
C LEU A 76 0.53 -15.78 -15.52
N ALA A 77 1.34 -15.26 -16.45
CA ALA A 77 2.05 -14.00 -16.28
C ALA A 77 1.07 -12.85 -16.01
N ALA A 78 -0.03 -12.77 -16.77
CA ALA A 78 -1.04 -11.74 -16.61
C ALA A 78 -1.75 -11.83 -15.23
N ILE A 79 -2.13 -13.03 -14.79
CA ILE A 79 -2.78 -13.25 -13.49
C ILE A 79 -1.85 -12.84 -12.35
N VAL A 80 -0.60 -13.31 -12.39
CA VAL A 80 0.40 -13.03 -11.36
C VAL A 80 0.71 -11.54 -11.28
N GLN A 81 0.91 -10.89 -12.43
CA GLN A 81 1.11 -9.44 -12.53
C GLN A 81 -0.06 -8.68 -11.91
N PHE A 82 -1.29 -9.05 -12.25
CA PHE A 82 -2.49 -8.39 -11.76
C PHE A 82 -2.63 -8.54 -10.23
N THR A 83 -2.42 -9.75 -9.71
CA THR A 83 -2.41 -10.00 -8.25
C THR A 83 -1.33 -9.15 -7.57
N GLY A 84 -0.11 -9.09 -8.12
CA GLY A 84 0.96 -8.25 -7.60
C GLY A 84 0.56 -6.77 -7.52
N MET A 85 -0.04 -6.24 -8.58
CA MET A 85 -0.51 -4.85 -8.65
C MET A 85 -1.63 -4.54 -7.63
N LEU A 86 -2.55 -5.49 -7.39
CA LEU A 86 -3.57 -5.33 -6.36
C LEU A 86 -2.95 -5.24 -4.95
N VAL A 87 -1.97 -6.10 -4.67
CA VAL A 87 -1.25 -6.06 -3.38
C VAL A 87 -0.44 -4.77 -3.23
N GLU A 88 0.17 -4.27 -4.30
CA GLU A 88 0.86 -2.97 -4.29
C GLU A 88 -0.07 -1.83 -3.91
N ARG A 89 -1.23 -1.73 -4.57
CA ARG A 89 -2.23 -0.70 -4.30
C ARG A 89 -2.74 -0.79 -2.86
N TRP A 90 -3.02 -2.00 -2.39
CA TRP A 90 -3.40 -2.24 -1.02
C TRP A 90 -2.32 -1.77 -0.02
N LEU A 91 -1.05 -2.05 -0.31
CA LEU A 91 0.08 -1.64 0.51
C LEU A 91 0.28 -0.11 0.50
N PHE A 92 0.05 0.55 -0.64
CA PHE A 92 0.05 2.00 -0.74
C PHE A 92 -1.00 2.63 0.18
N PHE A 93 -2.24 2.15 0.14
CA PHE A 93 -3.29 2.63 1.05
C PHE A 93 -2.97 2.33 2.52
N ALA A 94 -2.34 1.19 2.79
CA ALA A 94 -1.93 0.81 4.14
C ALA A 94 -0.78 1.68 4.70
N GLU A 95 0.15 2.10 3.85
CA GLU A 95 1.30 2.92 4.22
C GLU A 95 1.04 4.42 4.16
N ALA A 96 0.02 4.86 3.41
CA ALA A 96 -0.38 6.25 3.33
C ALA A 96 -0.73 6.77 4.74
N LYS A 97 0.24 7.43 5.38
CA LYS A 97 0.01 8.24 6.57
C LYS A 97 -0.75 9.48 6.08
N HIS A 98 -2.07 9.44 6.16
CA HIS A 98 -2.87 10.62 5.88
C HIS A 98 -2.37 11.78 6.76
N THR A 99 -2.03 12.90 6.14
CA THR A 99 -1.66 14.15 6.85
C THR A 99 -2.77 14.61 7.80
N VAL A 100 -4.00 14.20 7.57
CA VAL A 100 -5.14 14.36 8.51
C VAL A 100 -4.85 13.73 9.88
N THR A 101 -4.00 12.71 9.98
CA THR A 101 -3.62 12.13 11.28
C THR A 101 -2.78 13.11 12.13
N LEU A 102 -2.11 14.09 11.50
CA LEU A 102 -1.41 15.17 12.22
C LEU A 102 -2.37 16.15 12.89
N TYR A 103 -3.54 16.40 12.31
CA TYR A 103 -4.64 17.13 12.98
C TYR A 103 -5.09 16.40 14.24
N TYR A 104 -4.96 15.08 14.21
CA TYR A 104 -5.28 14.14 15.26
C TYR A 104 -4.07 13.75 16.13
N GLY A 105 -2.98 14.53 16.13
CA GLY A 105 -1.85 14.34 17.05
C GLY A 105 -1.18 12.95 17.06
N ARG A 106 -1.27 12.19 15.95
CA ARG A 106 -0.58 10.89 15.76
C ARG A 106 0.41 10.91 14.60
#